data_AF-A0A2X0PU87-F1
#
_entry.id   AF-A0A2X0PU87-F1
#
_cell.length_a   1.000
_cell.length_b   1.000
_cell.length_c   1.000
_cell.angle_alpha   90.00
_cell.angle_beta   90.00
_cell.angle_gamma   90.00
#
_symmetry.space_group_name_H-M   'P 1'
#
loop_
_entity.id
_entity.type
_entity.pdbx_description
1 polymer ?
#
loop_
_entity_poly.entity_id
_entity_poly.type
_entity_poly.pdbx_seq_one_letter_code
_entity_poly.pdbx_strand_id
1 'polypeptide(L)'
;MDLMDFLNVFNNITAPLGFILTIFTFFFARSTKNKLKESKEFTSIEIHKSQYIGKLQGIKLILDKIDDRRDVIPEDIVTQTISLVVEFESKYPYLCSKNKKISSSIKGIKSLKNNAEIEFINFIEPFNRLYSIFSI
;
A
#
# COMPACT_ATOMS: atom_id res chain seq x y z
N MET A 1 -24.71 16.14 53.58
CA MET A 1 -24.58 16.27 52.11
C MET A 1 -25.92 15.91 51.54
N ASP A 2 -26.60 16.87 50.94
CA ASP A 2 -27.96 16.66 50.43
C ASP A 2 -27.92 15.81 49.16
N LEU A 3 -28.99 15.07 48.87
CA LEU A 3 -29.04 14.16 47.72
C LEU A 3 -28.73 14.90 46.40
N MET A 4 -29.21 16.15 46.27
CA MET A 4 -28.97 16.99 45.11
C MET A 4 -27.52 17.47 44.99
N ASP A 5 -26.83 17.70 46.11
CA ASP A 5 -25.40 18.04 46.09
C ASP A 5 -24.57 16.84 45.63
N PHE A 6 -24.93 15.64 46.06
CA PHE A 6 -24.29 14.41 45.60
C PHE A 6 -24.51 14.16 44.10
N LEU A 7 -25.75 14.31 43.61
CA LEU A 7 -26.06 14.14 42.19
C LEU A 7 -25.33 15.18 41.31
N ASN A 8 -25.24 16.43 41.76
CA ASN A 8 -24.51 17.48 41.03
C ASN A 8 -23.00 17.21 40.97
N VAL A 9 -22.38 16.80 42.08
CA VAL A 9 -20.95 16.43 42.10
C VAL A 9 -20.70 15.19 41.25
N PHE A 10 -21.56 14.17 41.34
CA PHE A 10 -21.46 12.97 40.53
C PHE A 10 -21.58 13.28 39.03
N ASN A 11 -22.54 14.11 38.62
CA ASN A 11 -22.73 14.49 37.22
C ASN A 11 -21.55 15.33 36.69
N ASN A 12 -21.06 16.28 37.49
CA ASN A 12 -19.90 17.10 37.13
C ASN A 12 -18.61 16.29 36.95
N ILE A 13 -18.47 15.13 37.61
CA ILE A 13 -17.31 14.25 37.47
C ILE A 13 -17.52 13.22 36.36
N THR A 14 -18.71 12.62 36.28
CA THR A 14 -19.00 11.53 35.32
C THR A 14 -19.20 12.02 33.90
N ALA A 15 -19.73 13.23 33.67
CA ALA A 15 -19.89 13.75 32.32
C ALA A 15 -18.55 13.98 31.59
N PRO A 16 -17.53 14.63 32.20
CA PRO A 16 -16.19 14.71 31.61
C PRO A 16 -15.53 13.34 31.41
N LEU A 17 -15.68 12.41 32.37
CA LEU A 17 -15.15 11.05 32.23
C LEU A 17 -15.80 10.29 31.07
N GLY A 18 -17.12 10.40 30.91
CA GLY A 18 -17.88 9.82 29.81
C GLY A 18 -17.48 10.42 28.45
N PHE A 19 -17.22 11.73 28.40
CA PHE A 19 -16.70 12.38 27.21
C PHE A 19 -15.30 11.87 26.83
N ILE A 20 -14.39 11.77 27.80
CA ILE A 20 -13.04 11.22 27.60
C ILE A 20 -13.11 9.78 27.11
N LEU A 21 -13.95 8.94 27.75
CA LEU A 21 -14.14 7.54 27.36
C LEU A 21 -14.64 7.44 25.91
N THR A 22 -15.59 8.30 25.54
CA THR A 22 -16.12 8.37 24.17
C THR A 22 -15.04 8.71 23.16
N ILE A 23 -14.17 9.70 23.45
CA ILE A 23 -13.02 10.04 22.61
C ILE A 23 -12.10 8.82 22.44
N PHE A 24 -11.76 8.12 23.54
CA PHE A 24 -10.96 6.90 23.47
C PHE A 24 -11.63 5.82 22.61
N THR A 25 -12.93 5.58 22.81
CA THR A 25 -13.70 4.63 22.00
C THR A 25 -13.63 4.97 20.52
N PHE A 26 -13.75 6.25 20.14
CA PHE A 26 -13.59 6.67 18.75
C PHE A 26 -12.19 6.40 18.20
N PHE A 27 -11.14 6.68 18.97
CA PHE A 27 -9.76 6.36 18.56
C PHE A 27 -9.55 4.86 18.40
N PHE A 28 -10.04 4.05 19.33
CA PHE A 28 -9.97 2.59 19.25
C PHE A 28 -10.74 2.06 18.05
N ALA A 29 -11.98 2.51 17.83
CA ALA A 29 -12.80 2.10 16.69
C ALA A 29 -12.10 2.45 15.35
N ARG A 30 -11.49 3.64 15.26
CA ARG A 30 -10.72 4.05 14.08
C ARG A 30 -9.48 3.18 13.86
N SER A 31 -8.74 2.90 14.93
CA SER A 31 -7.56 2.02 14.89
C SER A 31 -7.92 0.60 14.44
N THR A 32 -8.98 0.02 15.01
CA THR A 32 -9.48 -1.30 14.64
C THR A 32 -9.95 -1.34 13.19
N LYS A 33 -10.70 -0.33 12.72
CA LYS A 33 -11.11 -0.23 11.32
C LYS A 33 -9.92 -0.20 10.36
N ASN A 34 -8.86 0.52 10.72
CA ASN A 34 -7.64 0.61 9.93
C ASN A 34 -6.88 -0.73 9.88
N LYS A 35 -6.70 -1.39 11.03
CA LYS A 35 -6.09 -2.74 11.09
C LYS A 35 -6.90 -3.78 10.31
N LEU A 36 -8.23 -3.70 10.38
CA LEU A 36 -9.10 -4.60 9.63
C LEU A 36 -8.97 -4.40 8.11
N LYS A 37 -8.85 -3.15 7.64
CA LYS A 37 -8.59 -2.86 6.22
C LYS A 37 -7.25 -3.41 5.77
N GLU A 38 -6.20 -3.16 6.56
CA GLU A 38 -4.86 -3.66 6.29
C GLU A 38 -4.83 -5.19 6.20
N SER A 39 -5.42 -5.87 7.18
CA SER A 39 -5.50 -7.33 7.20
C SER A 39 -6.29 -7.87 6.00
N LYS A 40 -7.43 -7.27 5.64
CA LYS A 40 -8.22 -7.69 4.48
C LYS A 40 -7.43 -7.58 3.18
N GLU A 41 -6.77 -6.44 2.95
CA GLU A 41 -5.96 -6.25 1.75
C GLU A 41 -4.75 -7.18 1.74
N PHE A 42 -4.08 -7.39 2.88
CA PHE A 42 -2.93 -8.29 2.97
C PHE A 42 -3.31 -9.75 2.67
N THR A 43 -4.40 -10.23 3.26
CA THR A 43 -4.93 -11.57 2.97
C THR A 43 -5.30 -11.71 1.50
N SER A 44 -5.92 -10.69 0.91
CA SER A 44 -6.27 -10.71 -0.52
C SER A 44 -5.02 -10.71 -1.41
N ILE A 45 -3.97 -9.95 -1.06
CA ILE A 45 -2.68 -10.02 -1.76
C ILE A 45 -2.13 -11.43 -1.69
N GLU A 46 -2.07 -12.07 -0.52
CA GLU A 46 -1.49 -13.41 -0.38
C GLU A 46 -2.23 -14.45 -1.26
N ILE A 47 -3.55 -14.33 -1.38
CA ILE A 47 -4.36 -15.18 -2.27
C ILE A 47 -4.01 -14.95 -3.76
N HIS A 48 -3.79 -13.71 -4.17
CA HIS A 48 -3.53 -13.33 -5.57
C HIS A 48 -2.05 -13.20 -5.94
N LYS A 49 -1.15 -13.42 -4.97
CA LYS A 49 0.28 -13.17 -5.07
C LYS A 49 0.92 -13.91 -6.23
N SER A 50 0.58 -15.19 -6.40
CA SER A 50 1.09 -16.03 -7.49
C SER A 50 0.78 -15.45 -8.88
N GLN A 51 -0.38 -14.81 -9.04
CA GLN A 51 -0.76 -14.17 -10.30
C GLN A 51 0.13 -12.96 -10.60
N TYR A 52 0.39 -12.10 -9.61
CA TYR A 52 1.27 -10.94 -9.79
C TYR A 52 2.73 -11.37 -10.01
N ILE A 53 3.24 -12.34 -9.24
CA ILE A 53 4.58 -12.88 -9.44
C ILE A 53 4.70 -13.48 -10.84
N GLY A 54 3.75 -14.30 -11.29
CA GLY A 54 3.81 -14.93 -12.60
C GLY A 54 3.91 -13.91 -13.74
N LYS A 55 3.09 -12.85 -13.71
CA LYS A 55 3.15 -11.75 -14.69
C LYS A 55 4.51 -11.03 -14.64
N LEU A 56 4.99 -10.70 -13.45
CA LEU A 56 6.28 -10.03 -13.29
C LEU A 56 7.47 -10.94 -13.67
N GLN A 57 7.38 -12.24 -13.42
CA GLN A 57 8.42 -13.19 -13.78
C GLN A 57 8.54 -13.35 -15.29
N GLY A 58 7.42 -13.30 -16.02
CA GLY A 58 7.42 -13.22 -17.48
C GLY A 58 8.19 -12.01 -17.99
N ILE A 59 7.97 -10.83 -17.38
CA ILE A 59 8.72 -9.61 -17.70
C ILE A 59 10.20 -9.77 -17.35
N LYS A 60 10.51 -10.32 -16.17
CA LYS A 60 11.88 -10.55 -15.72
C LYS A 60 12.68 -11.43 -16.69
N LEU A 61 12.08 -12.49 -17.22
CA LEU A 61 12.73 -13.36 -18.21
C LEU A 61 13.08 -12.64 -19.52
N ILE A 62 12.36 -11.57 -19.87
CA ILE A 62 12.66 -10.74 -21.03
C ILE A 62 13.80 -9.77 -20.68
N LEU A 63 13.74 -9.16 -19.50
CA LEU A 63 14.79 -8.28 -18.99
C LEU A 63 16.13 -9.00 -18.82
N ASP A 64 16.12 -10.25 -18.37
CA ASP A 64 17.32 -11.07 -18.16
C ASP A 64 18.05 -11.42 -19.49
N LYS A 65 17.42 -11.18 -20.65
CA LYS A 65 18.02 -11.39 -21.98
C LYS A 65 18.66 -10.12 -22.56
N ILE A 66 18.58 -9.00 -21.86
CA ILE A 66 19.14 -7.73 -22.31
C ILE A 66 20.61 -7.68 -21.87
N ASP A 67 21.52 -7.62 -22.84
CA ASP A 67 22.97 -7.67 -22.60
C ASP A 67 23.56 -6.28 -22.29
N ASP A 68 23.06 -5.21 -22.92
CA ASP A 68 23.52 -3.83 -22.67
C ASP A 68 22.58 -3.10 -21.71
N ARG A 69 23.16 -2.50 -20.67
CA ARG A 69 22.43 -1.67 -19.69
C ARG A 69 21.85 -0.40 -20.27
N ARG A 70 22.33 0.04 -21.43
CA ARG A 70 21.85 1.20 -22.18
C ARG A 70 20.77 0.85 -23.20
N ASP A 71 20.47 -0.44 -23.38
CA ASP A 71 19.39 -0.84 -24.27
C ASP A 71 18.06 -0.26 -23.80
N VAL A 72 17.29 0.23 -24.75
CA VAL A 72 15.95 0.76 -24.50
C VAL A 72 15.01 -0.41 -24.23
N ILE A 73 14.33 -0.37 -23.09
CA ILE A 73 13.29 -1.35 -22.76
C ILE A 73 12.13 -1.19 -23.75
N PRO A 74 11.65 -2.29 -24.33
CA PRO A 74 10.46 -2.26 -25.18
C PRO A 74 9.26 -1.60 -24.48
N GLU A 75 8.57 -0.70 -25.19
CA GLU A 75 7.46 0.10 -24.65
C GLU A 75 6.33 -0.77 -24.09
N ASP A 76 6.09 -1.94 -24.69
CA ASP A 76 5.09 -2.91 -24.24
C ASP A 76 5.40 -3.45 -22.85
N ILE A 77 6.68 -3.68 -22.52
CA ILE A 77 7.12 -4.12 -21.18
C ILE A 77 6.87 -3.04 -20.14
N VAL A 78 7.22 -1.79 -20.47
CA VAL A 78 6.98 -0.62 -19.61
C VAL A 78 5.48 -0.47 -19.35
N THR A 79 4.68 -0.52 -20.42
CA THR A 79 3.22 -0.39 -20.37
C THR A 79 2.57 -1.51 -19.55
N GLN A 80 2.98 -2.76 -19.76
CA GLN A 80 2.49 -3.91 -18.97
C GLN A 80 2.84 -3.74 -17.49
N THR A 81 4.06 -3.31 -17.17
CA THR A 81 4.48 -3.10 -15.77
C THR A 81 3.69 -1.97 -15.11
N ILE A 82 3.46 -0.87 -15.82
CA ILE A 82 2.62 0.24 -15.33
C ILE A 82 1.18 -0.21 -15.14
N SER A 83 0.62 -0.96 -16.09
CA SER A 83 -0.74 -1.50 -16.00
C SER A 83 -0.91 -2.38 -14.76
N LEU A 84 0.08 -3.24 -14.47
CA LEU A 84 0.10 -4.06 -13.25
C LEU A 84 0.11 -3.22 -11.98
N VAL A 85 0.89 -2.15 -11.97
CA VAL A 85 0.96 -1.22 -10.84
C VAL A 85 -0.38 -0.49 -10.64
N VAL A 86 -1.03 -0.05 -11.71
CA VAL A 86 -2.35 0.60 -11.64
C VAL A 86 -3.42 -0.37 -11.17
N GLU A 87 -3.43 -1.60 -11.68
CA GLU A 87 -4.33 -2.68 -11.23
C GLU A 87 -4.14 -2.95 -9.73
N PHE A 88 -2.88 -3.07 -9.28
CA PHE A 88 -2.55 -3.30 -7.88
C PHE A 88 -2.97 -2.13 -6.98
N GLU A 89 -2.70 -0.88 -7.39
CA GLU A 89 -3.09 0.32 -6.64
C GLU A 89 -4.61 0.46 -6.52
N SER A 90 -5.34 0.13 -7.59
CA SER A 90 -6.81 0.13 -7.57
C SER A 90 -7.39 -0.94 -6.65
N LYS A 91 -6.75 -2.11 -6.56
CA LYS A 91 -7.24 -3.24 -5.77
C LYS A 91 -6.86 -3.14 -4.29
N TYR A 92 -5.72 -2.54 -3.97
CA TYR A 92 -5.17 -2.45 -2.60
C TYR A 92 -4.79 -1.01 -2.20
N PRO A 93 -5.74 -0.05 -2.23
CA PRO A 93 -5.45 1.36 -2.02
C PRO A 93 -4.96 1.67 -0.59
N TYR A 94 -5.41 0.92 0.42
CA TYR A 94 -4.96 1.16 1.80
C TYR A 94 -3.48 0.80 1.95
N LEU A 95 -3.05 -0.37 1.45
CA LEU A 95 -1.65 -0.78 1.50
C LEU A 95 -0.75 0.13 0.65
N CYS A 96 -1.20 0.52 -0.54
CA CYS A 96 -0.45 1.44 -1.40
C CYS A 96 -0.24 2.83 -0.77
N SER A 97 -1.18 3.28 0.07
CA SER A 97 -1.11 4.58 0.75
C SER A 97 -0.42 4.53 2.11
N LYS A 98 -0.50 3.42 2.85
CA LYS A 98 0.00 3.31 4.24
C LYS A 98 1.32 2.57 4.36
N ASN A 99 1.60 1.60 3.50
CA ASN A 99 2.85 0.85 3.52
C ASN A 99 3.92 1.60 2.71
N LYS A 100 4.92 2.17 3.39
CA LYS A 100 6.00 2.95 2.75
C LYS A 100 6.78 2.16 1.70
N LYS A 101 7.04 0.86 1.94
CA LYS A 101 7.79 0.00 1.00
C LYS A 101 7.00 -0.20 -0.29
N ILE A 102 5.70 -0.50 -0.16
CA ILE A 102 4.82 -0.66 -1.32
C ILE A 102 4.68 0.65 -2.09
N SER A 103 4.40 1.75 -1.37
CA SER A 103 4.21 3.08 -1.96
C SER A 103 5.43 3.56 -2.73
N SER A 104 6.64 3.40 -2.19
CA SER A 104 7.87 3.84 -2.85
C SER A 104 8.16 3.01 -4.10
N SER A 105 7.97 1.70 -4.05
CA SER A 105 8.13 0.81 -5.22
C SER A 105 7.16 1.16 -6.35
N ILE A 106 5.88 1.39 -6.02
CA ILE A 106 4.85 1.79 -7.00
C ILE A 106 5.18 3.13 -7.65
N LYS A 107 5.60 4.12 -6.84
CA LYS A 107 6.00 5.44 -7.35
C LYS A 107 7.18 5.37 -8.31
N GLY A 108 8.17 4.53 -8.01
CA GLY A 108 9.36 4.35 -8.87
C GLY A 108 9.02 3.84 -10.26
N ILE A 109 8.01 2.97 -10.40
CA ILE A 109 7.54 2.52 -11.71
C ILE A 109 6.69 3.61 -12.39
N LYS A 110 5.78 4.25 -11.66
CA LYS A 110 4.91 5.30 -12.22
C LYS A 110 5.69 6.51 -12.74
N SER A 111 6.84 6.84 -12.15
CA SER A 111 7.70 7.92 -12.66
C SER A 111 8.27 7.64 -14.05
N LEU A 112 8.35 6.36 -14.46
CA LEU A 112 8.86 5.98 -15.77
C LEU A 112 7.85 6.25 -16.89
N LYS A 113 6.55 6.38 -16.58
CA LYS A 113 5.47 6.56 -17.56
C LYS A 113 5.66 7.75 -18.52
N ASN A 114 6.33 8.80 -18.08
CA ASN A 114 6.45 10.04 -18.85
C ASN A 114 7.72 10.10 -19.71
N ASN A 115 8.57 9.07 -19.66
CA ASN A 115 9.80 9.03 -20.44
C ASN A 115 9.52 8.35 -21.78
N ALA A 116 9.88 9.02 -22.88
CA ALA A 116 9.69 8.49 -24.23
C ALA A 116 10.51 7.21 -24.47
N GLU A 117 11.71 7.15 -23.92
CA GLU A 117 12.59 5.98 -23.96
C GLU A 117 13.14 5.74 -22.56
N ILE A 118 13.16 4.47 -22.14
CA ILE A 118 13.66 4.08 -20.82
C ILE A 118 14.77 3.06 -21.03
N GLU A 119 16.00 3.46 -20.73
CA GLU A 119 17.13 2.54 -20.69
C GLU A 119 16.95 1.47 -19.60
N PHE A 120 17.47 0.27 -19.86
CA PHE A 120 17.43 -0.86 -18.94
C PHE A 120 17.90 -0.50 -17.52
N ILE A 121 19.00 0.25 -17.42
CA ILE A 121 19.55 0.68 -16.12
C ILE A 121 18.56 1.50 -15.28
N ASN A 122 17.72 2.30 -15.94
CA ASN A 122 16.73 3.15 -15.29
C ASN A 122 15.43 2.38 -14.96
N PHE A 123 15.20 1.24 -15.61
CA PHE A 123 14.02 0.41 -15.42
C PHE A 123 14.22 -0.69 -14.37
N ILE A 124 15.39 -1.36 -14.39
CA ILE A 124 15.62 -2.61 -13.65
C ILE A 124 15.56 -2.43 -12.14
N GLU A 125 16.04 -1.31 -11.61
CA GLU A 125 16.01 -1.04 -10.17
C GLU A 125 14.56 -0.82 -9.66
N PRO A 126 13.76 0.10 -10.24
CA PRO A 126 12.33 0.22 -9.93
C PRO A 126 11.57 -1.12 -10.07
N PHE A 127 11.87 -1.88 -11.12
CA PHE A 127 11.26 -3.18 -11.36
C PHE A 127 11.58 -4.19 -10.25
N ASN A 128 12.85 -4.32 -9.86
CA ASN A 128 13.26 -5.24 -8.79
C ASN A 128 12.64 -4.85 -7.44
N ARG A 129 12.50 -3.55 -7.16
CA ARG A 129 11.79 -3.08 -5.96
C ARG A 129 10.31 -3.47 -5.97
N LEU A 130 9.63 -3.37 -7.13
CA LEU A 130 8.26 -3.86 -7.31
C LEU A 130 8.19 -5.38 -7.11
N TYR A 131 9.08 -6.14 -7.75
CA TYR A 131 9.16 -7.60 -7.66
C TYR A 131 9.33 -8.08 -6.20
N SER A 132 10.12 -7.35 -5.42
CA SER A 132 10.38 -7.66 -4.00
C SER A 132 9.16 -7.50 -3.08
N ILE A 133 8.09 -6.82 -3.51
CA ILE A 133 6.84 -6.72 -2.74
C ILE A 133 6.18 -8.10 -2.66
N PHE A 134 6.22 -8.83 -3.77
CA PHE A 134 5.53 -10.10 -3.91
C PHE A 134 6.43 -11.30 -3.59
N SER A 135 7.75 -11.11 -3.51
CA SER A 135 8.70 -12.18 -3.24
C SER A 135 9.01 -12.38 -1.73
N ILE A 136 8.19 -11.84 -0.83
CA ILE A 136 8.27 -12.07 0.62
C ILE A 136 7.62 -13.40 0.97
#